data_AF-A0A8T3VCR5-F1
#
_entry.id   AF-A0A8T3VCR5-F1
#
_cell.length_a   1.000
_cell.length_b   1.000
_cell.length_c   1.000
_cell.angle_alpha   90.00
_cell.angle_beta   90.00
_cell.angle_gamma   90.00
#
_symmetry.space_group_name_H-M   'P 1'
#
loop_
_entity.id
_entity.type
_entity.pdbx_description
1 polymer ?
#
loop_
_entity_poly.entity_id
_entity_poly.type
_entity_poly.pdbx_seq_one_letter_code
_entity_poly.pdbx_strand_id
1 'polypeptide(L)'
;MHQNIDKFFKVSAILFGQLFVDFFGLNYHIIRLYRNELNTFDGISLFSDLVFETREGILLNFEFQDIKLENKHLKKYMDYKICLQCQSGKPVVTVIICTYHIKSDVYIFKETETSILKPIIHYLLDSYDEVKYLTIKNKLINNLKLSHQEIQFLILSPFMVHKNLRLLKIRDVCGLIKEIREKRLFDSDEMYLPLILAINQYVSDEDERNKLIKVITMDMPADEIYEKVMSSGILEQGIEQGIEQGIELGVERGEFDMALKFSQIFGVEEASKISGFSIEELERGKLINR
;
A
#
# COMPACT_ATOMS: atom_id res chain seq x y z
N MET A 1 -0.41 -22.03 -4.18
CA MET A 1 -0.48 -21.11 -5.33
C MET A 1 -0.98 -19.69 -4.96
N HIS A 2 -1.07 -19.30 -3.67
CA HIS A 2 -1.47 -17.95 -3.21
C HIS A 2 -0.35 -17.16 -2.49
N GLN A 3 0.81 -17.81 -2.28
CA GLN A 3 1.93 -17.24 -1.52
C GLN A 3 2.50 -15.96 -2.15
N ASN A 4 2.47 -15.83 -3.48
CA ASN A 4 3.03 -14.65 -4.14
C ASN A 4 2.16 -13.41 -3.97
N ILE A 5 0.85 -13.54 -3.77
CA ILE A 5 -0.07 -12.41 -3.58
C ILE A 5 0.08 -11.86 -2.16
N ASP A 6 0.14 -12.75 -1.16
CA ASP A 6 0.45 -12.37 0.21
C ASP A 6 1.81 -11.65 0.29
N LYS A 7 2.86 -12.24 -0.32
CA LYS A 7 4.17 -11.58 -0.44
C LYS A 7 4.10 -10.25 -1.15
N PHE A 8 3.32 -10.14 -2.23
CA PHE A 8 3.15 -8.90 -3.01
C PHE A 8 2.73 -7.75 -2.09
N PHE A 9 1.70 -7.98 -1.27
CA PHE A 9 1.19 -6.93 -0.40
C PHE A 9 2.10 -6.67 0.79
N LYS A 10 2.76 -7.69 1.34
CA LYS A 10 3.75 -7.51 2.41
C LYS A 10 4.91 -6.63 1.96
N VAL A 11 5.48 -6.92 0.79
CA VAL A 11 6.55 -6.11 0.20
C VAL A 11 6.04 -4.71 -0.13
N SER A 12 4.83 -4.59 -0.70
CA SER A 12 4.22 -3.28 -0.99
C SER A 12 4.06 -2.46 0.28
N ALA A 13 3.53 -3.04 1.36
CA ALA A 13 3.32 -2.34 2.61
C ALA A 13 4.62 -1.89 3.26
N ILE A 14 5.68 -2.69 3.13
CA ILE A 14 7.01 -2.34 3.63
C ILE A 14 7.61 -1.19 2.84
N LEU A 15 7.61 -1.27 1.50
CA LEU A 15 8.21 -0.23 0.65
C LEU A 15 7.45 1.09 0.72
N PHE A 16 6.12 1.04 0.74
CA PHE A 16 5.30 2.26 0.79
C PHE A 16 5.08 2.77 2.22
N GLY A 17 5.38 1.97 3.25
CA GLY A 17 5.30 2.35 4.67
C GLY A 17 3.99 3.08 5.02
N GLN A 18 4.11 4.33 5.47
CA GLN A 18 2.96 5.13 5.90
C GLN A 18 2.00 5.40 4.74
N LEU A 19 2.48 5.55 3.50
CA LEU A 19 1.61 5.68 2.33
C LEU A 19 0.70 4.46 2.16
N PHE A 20 1.13 3.25 2.54
CA PHE A 20 0.29 2.06 2.47
C PHE A 20 -0.85 2.12 3.47
N VAL A 21 -0.58 2.58 4.69
CA VAL A 21 -1.57 2.78 5.74
C VAL A 21 -2.58 3.85 5.31
N ASP A 22 -2.09 4.97 4.78
CA ASP A 22 -2.90 6.09 4.29
C ASP A 22 -3.75 5.72 3.08
N PHE A 23 -3.25 4.85 2.19
CA PHE A 23 -3.99 4.37 1.03
C PHE A 23 -5.32 3.71 1.43
N PHE A 24 -5.35 3.03 2.57
CA PHE A 24 -6.56 2.42 3.12
C PHE A 24 -7.36 3.37 4.04
N GLY A 25 -6.97 4.64 4.15
CA GLY A 25 -7.68 5.61 4.99
C GLY A 25 -7.58 5.30 6.49
N LEU A 26 -6.55 4.58 6.91
CA LEU A 26 -6.32 4.22 8.30
C LEU A 26 -5.65 5.41 9.01
N ASN A 27 -6.34 5.99 10.00
CA ASN A 27 -5.83 7.13 10.75
C ASN A 27 -4.85 6.70 11.86
N TYR A 28 -3.71 6.13 11.46
CA TYR A 28 -2.64 5.68 12.36
C TYR A 28 -1.28 6.09 11.80
N HIS A 29 -0.37 6.53 12.68
CA HIS A 29 1.00 6.85 12.32
C HIS A 29 1.94 5.72 12.71
N ILE A 30 2.47 5.00 11.72
CA ILE A 30 3.40 3.92 11.96
C ILE A 30 4.80 4.45 12.26
N ILE A 31 5.50 3.82 13.21
CA ILE A 31 6.85 4.22 13.63
C ILE A 31 7.89 3.13 13.34
N ARG A 32 7.47 1.88 13.15
CA ARG A 32 8.33 0.76 12.74
C ARG A 32 7.51 -0.49 12.39
N LEU A 33 8.16 -1.43 11.72
CA LEU A 33 7.73 -2.82 11.70
C LEU A 33 7.93 -3.44 13.10
N TYR A 34 6.91 -4.11 13.61
CA TYR A 34 6.96 -4.82 14.88
C TYR A 34 7.46 -6.25 14.66
N ARG A 35 8.63 -6.57 15.22
CA ARG A 35 9.22 -7.93 15.19
C ARG A 35 9.06 -8.56 16.57
N ASN A 36 8.45 -9.74 16.66
CA ASN A 36 8.36 -10.55 17.87
C ASN A 36 9.03 -11.92 17.68
N GLU A 37 9.17 -12.71 18.75
CA GLU A 37 9.80 -14.04 18.70
C GLU A 37 9.05 -15.03 17.79
N LEU A 38 7.72 -14.89 17.63
CA LEU A 38 6.93 -15.66 16.66
C LEU A 38 7.37 -15.41 15.20
N ASN A 39 7.86 -14.20 14.91
CA ASN A 39 8.42 -13.81 13.61
C ASN A 39 9.88 -14.26 13.45
N THR A 40 10.48 -14.98 14.41
CA THR A 40 11.89 -15.42 14.38
C THR A 40 12.12 -16.94 14.42
N PHE A 41 11.07 -17.76 14.51
CA PHE A 41 11.22 -19.19 14.85
C PHE A 41 11.68 -20.12 13.70
N ASP A 42 11.89 -19.61 12.50
CA ASP A 42 12.67 -20.27 11.46
C ASP A 42 13.35 -19.13 10.68
N GLY A 43 14.62 -19.22 10.28
CA GLY A 43 15.35 -18.16 9.54
C GLY A 43 14.76 -17.71 8.19
N ILE A 44 13.49 -18.01 7.93
CA ILE A 44 12.62 -17.69 6.80
C ILE A 44 11.34 -16.91 7.27
N SER A 45 11.13 -16.70 8.59
CA SER A 45 9.85 -16.29 9.20
C SER A 45 9.57 -14.78 9.28
N LEU A 46 10.22 -13.94 8.48
CA LEU A 46 9.82 -12.53 8.28
C LEU A 46 8.43 -12.38 7.62
N PHE A 47 7.81 -13.50 7.21
CA PHE A 47 6.65 -13.56 6.31
C PHE A 47 5.40 -14.20 6.90
N SER A 48 5.31 -14.53 8.20
CA SER A 48 4.01 -15.05 8.70
C SER A 48 2.97 -13.92 8.74
N ASP A 49 3.26 -12.79 9.39
CA ASP A 49 2.26 -11.75 9.64
C ASP A 49 2.91 -10.35 9.63
N LEU A 50 2.35 -9.42 8.86
CA LEU A 50 2.87 -8.05 8.73
C LEU A 50 2.28 -7.18 9.83
N VAL A 51 3.12 -6.77 10.79
CA VAL A 51 2.66 -5.98 11.94
C VAL A 51 3.42 -4.65 12.00
N PHE A 52 2.70 -3.53 11.98
CA PHE A 52 3.27 -2.21 12.26
C PHE A 52 2.97 -1.77 13.68
N GLU A 53 3.94 -1.14 14.35
CA GLU A 53 3.69 -0.42 15.58
C GLU A 53 3.41 1.05 15.28
N THR A 54 2.37 1.59 15.89
CA THR A 54 1.99 3.00 15.77
C THR A 54 2.56 3.85 16.90
N ARG A 55 2.56 5.18 16.71
CA ARG A 55 2.97 6.15 17.73
C ARG A 55 2.16 6.04 19.03
N GLU A 56 0.91 5.60 18.95
CA GLU A 56 0.00 5.40 20.08
C GLU A 56 0.26 4.07 20.82
N GLY A 57 1.23 3.28 20.38
CA GLY A 57 1.54 1.97 20.95
C GLY A 57 0.55 0.87 20.54
N ILE A 58 -0.21 1.09 19.46
CA ILE A 58 -1.13 0.10 18.88
C ILE A 58 -0.35 -0.73 17.85
N LEU A 59 -0.68 -2.01 17.74
CA LEU A 59 -0.16 -2.89 16.69
C LEU A 59 -1.21 -3.05 15.58
N LEU A 60 -0.86 -2.67 14.35
CA LEU A 60 -1.66 -2.93 13.15
C LEU A 60 -1.22 -4.27 12.54
N ASN A 61 -2.03 -5.31 12.71
CA ASN A 61 -1.83 -6.60 12.06
C ASN A 61 -2.52 -6.63 10.70
N PHE A 62 -1.75 -6.70 9.62
CA PHE A 62 -2.24 -6.77 8.25
C PHE A 62 -2.33 -8.22 7.76
N GLU A 63 -3.52 -8.57 7.26
CA GLU A 63 -3.85 -9.87 6.70
C GLU A 63 -4.29 -9.72 5.25
N PHE A 64 -3.76 -10.56 4.36
CA PHE A 64 -4.06 -10.50 2.93
C PHE A 64 -4.89 -11.70 2.49
N GLN A 65 -6.02 -11.43 1.82
CA GLN A 65 -6.94 -12.46 1.35
C GLN A 65 -7.27 -12.28 -0.12
N ASP A 66 -7.01 -13.33 -0.90
CA ASP A 66 -7.32 -13.36 -2.33
C ASP A 66 -8.42 -14.35 -2.70
N ILE A 67 -8.96 -15.03 -1.69
CA ILE A 67 -10.14 -15.88 -1.75
C ILE A 67 -11.27 -15.26 -0.93
N LYS A 68 -12.46 -15.85 -1.06
CA LYS A 68 -13.61 -15.49 -0.24
C LYS A 68 -13.29 -15.68 1.24
N LEU A 69 -13.47 -14.63 2.04
CA LEU A 69 -13.36 -14.67 3.49
C LEU A 69 -14.41 -15.62 4.09
N GLU A 70 -13.97 -16.52 4.96
CA GLU A 70 -14.77 -17.55 5.61
C GLU A 70 -14.50 -17.53 7.12
N ASN A 71 -15.41 -18.10 7.91
CA ASN A 71 -15.29 -18.17 9.37
C ASN A 71 -13.97 -18.80 9.85
N LYS A 72 -13.44 -19.79 9.12
CA LYS A 72 -12.14 -20.42 9.47
C LYS A 72 -10.97 -19.44 9.37
N HIS A 73 -11.01 -18.50 8.42
CA HIS A 73 -9.99 -17.45 8.28
C HIS A 73 -10.11 -16.46 9.45
N LEU A 74 -11.34 -16.02 9.74
CA LEU A 74 -11.61 -15.09 10.85
C LEU A 74 -11.22 -15.68 12.21
N LYS A 75 -11.46 -16.98 12.43
CA LYS A 75 -11.00 -17.68 13.63
C LYS A 75 -9.48 -17.67 13.75
N LYS A 76 -8.76 -18.02 12.68
CA LYS A 76 -7.29 -17.94 12.64
C LYS A 76 -6.79 -16.53 12.99
N TYR A 77 -7.43 -15.49 12.46
CA TYR A 77 -7.06 -14.10 12.73
C TYR A 77 -7.35 -13.67 14.17
N MET A 78 -8.42 -14.20 14.76
CA MET A 78 -8.73 -13.97 16.17
C MET A 78 -7.67 -14.62 17.07
N ASP A 79 -7.32 -15.88 16.80
CA ASP A 79 -6.28 -16.60 17.54
C ASP A 79 -4.94 -15.87 17.47
N TYR A 80 -4.54 -15.45 16.25
CA TYR A 80 -3.31 -14.69 16.05
C TYR A 80 -3.32 -13.35 16.80
N LYS A 81 -4.41 -12.58 16.66
CA LYS A 81 -4.59 -11.31 17.37
C LYS A 81 -4.39 -11.50 18.88
N ILE A 82 -5.04 -12.51 19.48
CA ILE A 82 -4.94 -12.77 20.92
C ILE A 82 -3.51 -13.12 21.31
N CYS A 83 -2.84 -14.02 20.57
CA CYS A 83 -1.44 -14.37 20.81
C CYS A 83 -0.53 -13.13 20.77
N LEU A 84 -0.70 -12.28 19.75
CA LEU A 84 0.08 -11.05 19.59
C LEU A 84 -0.17 -10.06 20.74
N GLN A 85 -1.42 -9.90 21.18
CA GLN A 85 -1.75 -9.06 22.34
C GLN A 85 -1.11 -9.58 23.63
N CYS A 86 -1.19 -10.88 23.90
CA CYS A 86 -0.61 -11.50 25.09
C CYS A 86 0.92 -11.34 25.15
N GLN A 87 1.60 -11.50 24.01
CA GLN A 87 3.06 -11.40 23.94
C GLN A 87 3.56 -9.95 23.99
N SER A 88 2.87 -9.05 23.29
CA SER A 88 3.30 -7.65 23.20
C SER A 88 2.86 -6.79 24.39
N GLY A 89 1.78 -7.19 25.08
CA GLY A 89 1.10 -6.34 26.04
C GLY A 89 0.41 -5.12 25.41
N LYS A 90 0.29 -5.07 24.08
CA LYS A 90 -0.23 -3.91 23.32
C LYS A 90 -1.62 -4.19 22.73
N PRO A 91 -2.45 -3.15 22.54
CA PRO A 91 -3.67 -3.28 21.74
C PRO A 91 -3.33 -3.69 20.30
N VAL A 92 -4.13 -4.59 19.72
CA VAL A 92 -3.95 -5.05 18.32
C VAL A 92 -5.22 -4.75 17.52
N VAL A 93 -5.03 -4.11 16.37
CA VAL A 93 -6.05 -3.89 15.34
C VAL A 93 -5.74 -4.81 14.17
N THR A 94 -6.71 -5.63 13.77
CA THR A 94 -6.60 -6.49 12.59
C THR A 94 -7.17 -5.77 11.38
N VAL A 95 -6.34 -5.58 10.35
CA VAL A 95 -6.70 -5.02 9.05
C VAL A 95 -6.63 -6.13 8.01
N ILE A 96 -7.73 -6.37 7.29
CA ILE A 96 -7.81 -7.42 6.27
C ILE A 96 -7.96 -6.74 4.90
N ILE A 97 -7.01 -6.98 4.01
CA ILE A 97 -7.06 -6.50 2.62
C ILE A 97 -7.53 -7.64 1.72
N CYS A 98 -8.68 -7.45 1.09
CA CYS A 98 -9.36 -8.43 0.27
C CYS A 98 -9.28 -8.05 -1.22
N THR A 99 -8.81 -8.98 -2.06
CA THR A 99 -8.90 -8.83 -3.53
C THR A 99 -10.22 -9.38 -4.11
N TYR A 100 -11.06 -9.98 -3.26
CA TYR A 100 -12.38 -10.51 -3.58
C TYR A 100 -13.45 -9.77 -2.78
N HIS A 101 -14.38 -9.09 -3.46
CA HIS A 101 -15.45 -8.35 -2.80
C HIS A 101 -16.55 -9.30 -2.33
N ILE A 102 -16.93 -9.20 -1.05
CA ILE A 102 -18.11 -9.88 -0.52
C ILE A 102 -19.04 -8.78 -0.04
N LYS A 103 -20.29 -8.79 -0.50
CA LYS A 103 -21.31 -7.81 -0.09
C LYS A 103 -21.63 -7.97 1.40
N SER A 104 -20.91 -7.26 2.26
CA SER A 104 -21.32 -7.08 3.65
C SER A 104 -20.63 -5.85 4.23
N ASP A 105 -21.44 -4.94 4.78
CA ASP A 105 -21.02 -3.60 5.17
C ASP A 105 -20.24 -3.58 6.49
N VAL A 106 -20.42 -4.59 7.35
CA VAL A 106 -19.69 -4.75 8.61
C VAL A 106 -19.46 -6.22 8.91
N TYR A 107 -18.19 -6.61 9.10
CA TYR A 107 -17.84 -7.96 9.53
C TYR A 107 -17.58 -8.01 11.03
N ILE A 108 -18.38 -8.81 11.73
CA ILE A 108 -18.15 -9.18 13.13
C ILE A 108 -18.12 -10.70 13.18
N PHE A 109 -16.97 -11.26 13.51
CA PHE A 109 -16.86 -12.68 13.82
C PHE A 109 -17.10 -12.87 15.31
N LYS A 110 -18.15 -13.61 15.65
CA LYS A 110 -18.55 -13.92 17.02
C LYS A 110 -18.47 -15.43 17.22
N GLU A 111 -17.46 -15.90 17.94
CA GLU A 111 -17.39 -17.31 18.34
C GLU A 111 -18.23 -17.56 19.60
N THR A 112 -18.19 -16.63 20.56
CA THR A 112 -18.99 -16.62 21.79
C THR A 112 -19.41 -15.19 22.15
N GLU A 113 -20.10 -14.97 23.27
CA GLU A 113 -20.43 -13.62 23.76
C GLU A 113 -19.22 -12.76 24.10
N THR A 114 -18.10 -13.40 24.49
CA THR A 114 -16.87 -12.72 24.90
C THR A 114 -15.73 -12.86 23.88
N SER A 115 -15.87 -13.78 22.91
CA SER A 115 -14.90 -14.01 21.85
C SER A 115 -15.38 -13.36 20.56
N ILE A 116 -15.04 -12.07 20.39
CA ILE A 116 -15.46 -11.23 19.27
C ILE A 116 -14.23 -10.67 18.54
N LEU A 117 -14.15 -10.90 17.24
CA LEU A 117 -13.24 -10.22 16.33
C LEU A 117 -14.02 -9.25 15.44
N LYS A 118 -13.64 -7.97 15.50
CA LYS A 118 -14.10 -6.92 14.60
C LYS A 118 -12.90 -6.38 13.82
N PRO A 119 -12.57 -6.96 12.65
CA PRO A 119 -11.49 -6.47 11.83
C PRO A 119 -11.92 -5.23 11.04
N ILE A 120 -10.95 -4.41 10.63
CA ILE A 120 -11.13 -3.44 9.54
C ILE A 120 -10.93 -4.21 8.24
N ILE A 121 -11.87 -4.12 7.30
CA ILE A 121 -11.77 -4.83 6.02
C ILE A 121 -11.77 -3.81 4.89
N HIS A 122 -10.79 -3.92 4.00
CA HIS A 122 -10.73 -3.14 2.77
C HIS A 122 -10.82 -4.08 1.56
N TYR A 123 -11.71 -3.74 0.63
CA TYR A 123 -11.81 -4.42 -0.66
C TYR A 123 -11.08 -3.60 -1.71
N LEU A 124 -10.03 -4.15 -2.32
CA LEU A 124 -9.26 -3.42 -3.32
C LEU A 124 -10.07 -3.08 -4.57
N LEU A 125 -11.11 -3.86 -4.87
CA LEU A 125 -12.04 -3.56 -5.97
C LEU A 125 -12.72 -2.19 -5.79
N ASP A 126 -12.94 -1.76 -4.55
CA ASP A 126 -13.57 -0.46 -4.25
C ASP A 126 -12.57 0.69 -4.33
N SER A 127 -11.27 0.38 -4.43
CA SER A 127 -10.20 1.36 -4.50
C SER A 127 -9.84 1.76 -5.95
N TYR A 128 -10.48 1.18 -6.96
CA TYR A 128 -10.22 1.55 -8.35
C TYR A 128 -10.77 2.95 -8.66
N ASP A 129 -9.87 3.87 -8.98
CA ASP A 129 -10.20 5.23 -9.39
C ASP A 129 -9.76 5.46 -10.85
N GLU A 130 -10.72 5.45 -11.77
CA GLU A 130 -10.47 5.67 -13.20
C GLU A 130 -9.92 7.07 -13.49
N VAL A 131 -10.38 8.08 -12.74
CA VAL A 131 -9.93 9.48 -12.92
C VAL A 131 -8.46 9.60 -12.52
N LYS A 132 -8.08 9.00 -11.39
CA LYS A 132 -6.67 8.94 -10.96
C LYS A 132 -5.82 8.19 -11.98
N TYR A 133 -6.31 7.07 -12.49
CA TYR A 133 -5.61 6.29 -13.51
C TYR A 133 -5.36 7.08 -14.82
N LEU A 134 -6.38 7.80 -15.30
CA LEU A 134 -6.27 8.66 -16.48
C LEU A 134 -5.37 9.88 -16.23
N THR A 135 -5.39 10.44 -15.02
CA THR A 135 -4.52 11.55 -14.62
C THR A 135 -3.05 11.16 -14.72
N ILE A 136 -2.70 9.96 -14.26
CA ILE A 136 -1.34 9.41 -14.39
C ILE A 136 -0.96 9.28 -15.87
N LYS A 137 -1.83 8.69 -16.71
CA LYS A 137 -1.58 8.59 -18.17
C LYS A 137 -1.37 9.97 -18.80
N ASN A 138 -2.16 10.97 -18.41
CA ASN A 138 -2.00 12.33 -18.91
C ASN A 138 -0.66 12.95 -18.47
N LYS A 139 -0.20 12.71 -17.24
CA LYS A 139 1.13 13.14 -16.79
C LYS A 139 2.26 12.53 -17.62
N LEU A 140 2.16 11.24 -17.97
CA LEU A 140 3.11 10.57 -18.85
C LEU A 140 3.19 11.23 -20.24
N ILE A 141 2.03 11.52 -20.85
CA ILE A 141 1.96 12.20 -22.16
C ILE A 141 2.66 13.57 -22.10
N ASN A 142 2.48 14.30 -20.99
CA ASN A 142 3.05 15.63 -20.79
C ASN A 142 4.45 15.63 -20.16
N ASN A 143 5.09 14.45 -20.00
CA ASN A 143 6.41 14.29 -19.38
C ASN A 143 6.52 14.92 -17.97
N LEU A 144 5.43 14.84 -17.20
CA LEU A 144 5.40 15.33 -15.82
C LEU A 144 5.86 14.26 -14.84
N LYS A 145 6.62 14.65 -13.82
CA LYS A 145 7.02 13.77 -12.71
C LYS A 145 5.80 13.19 -12.00
N LEU A 146 5.92 11.93 -11.59
CA LEU A 146 4.93 11.23 -10.78
C LEU A 146 5.31 11.27 -9.30
N SER A 147 4.28 11.28 -8.46
CA SER A 147 4.41 11.15 -7.01
C SER A 147 4.45 9.69 -6.56
N HIS A 148 4.96 9.46 -5.36
CA HIS A 148 4.94 8.14 -4.70
C HIS A 148 3.51 7.57 -4.59
N GLN A 149 2.50 8.42 -4.33
CA GLN A 149 1.09 8.03 -4.25
C GLN A 149 0.50 7.58 -5.60
N GLU A 150 1.03 8.11 -6.71
CA GLU A 150 0.64 7.69 -8.06
C GLU A 150 1.31 6.37 -8.43
N ILE A 151 2.58 6.19 -8.07
CA ILE A 151 3.30 4.91 -8.26
C ILE A 151 2.67 3.80 -7.42
N GLN A 152 2.39 4.06 -6.15
CA GLN A 152 1.68 3.12 -5.29
C GLN A 152 0.34 2.69 -5.89
N PHE A 153 -0.45 3.66 -6.38
CA PHE A 153 -1.72 3.36 -7.03
C PHE A 153 -1.56 2.48 -8.27
N LEU A 154 -0.59 2.79 -9.14
CA LEU A 154 -0.29 1.94 -10.31
C LEU A 154 0.07 0.52 -9.89
N ILE A 155 0.95 0.36 -8.89
CA ILE A 155 1.43 -0.95 -8.43
C ILE A 155 0.30 -1.79 -7.82
N LEU A 156 -0.61 -1.18 -7.06
CA LEU A 156 -1.75 -1.87 -6.46
C LEU A 156 -2.91 -2.11 -7.46
N SER A 157 -3.00 -1.33 -8.54
CA SER A 157 -4.13 -1.35 -9.50
C SER A 157 -4.45 -2.72 -10.14
N PRO A 158 -3.49 -3.65 -10.36
CA PRO A 158 -3.81 -5.01 -10.81
C PRO A 158 -4.76 -5.76 -9.91
N PHE A 159 -4.84 -5.42 -8.63
CA PHE A 159 -5.71 -6.07 -7.65
C PHE A 159 -7.00 -5.29 -7.38
N MET A 160 -7.14 -4.10 -7.98
CA MET A 160 -8.36 -3.29 -7.96
C MET A 160 -9.31 -3.63 -9.12
N VAL A 161 -8.97 -4.63 -9.93
CA VAL A 161 -9.82 -5.16 -11.00
C VAL A 161 -10.23 -6.60 -10.73
N HIS A 162 -11.32 -7.05 -11.36
CA HIS A 162 -11.76 -8.44 -11.26
C HIS A 162 -10.68 -9.43 -11.73
N LYS A 163 -10.70 -10.65 -11.16
CA LYS A 163 -9.66 -11.67 -11.35
C LYS A 163 -9.32 -11.94 -12.82
N ASN A 164 -10.32 -11.93 -13.71
CA ASN A 164 -10.16 -12.17 -15.14
C ASN A 164 -9.45 -11.02 -15.89
N LEU A 165 -9.39 -9.82 -15.32
CA LEU A 165 -8.74 -8.64 -15.91
C LEU A 165 -7.34 -8.38 -15.36
N ARG A 166 -6.91 -9.09 -14.30
CA ARG A 166 -5.63 -8.82 -13.61
C ARG A 166 -4.43 -8.94 -14.55
N LEU A 167 -4.38 -9.98 -15.37
CA LEU A 167 -3.28 -10.18 -16.33
C LEU A 167 -3.19 -9.02 -17.33
N LEU A 168 -4.32 -8.54 -17.85
CA LEU A 168 -4.36 -7.38 -18.73
C LEU A 168 -3.89 -6.11 -18.02
N LYS A 169 -4.32 -5.90 -16.77
CA LYS A 169 -3.89 -4.75 -15.98
C LYS A 169 -2.40 -4.80 -15.61
N ILE A 170 -1.84 -5.98 -15.31
CA ILE A 170 -0.38 -6.16 -15.10
C ILE A 170 0.40 -5.74 -16.35
N ARG A 171 -0.03 -6.16 -17.54
CA ARG A 171 0.60 -5.78 -18.81
C ARG A 171 0.55 -4.27 -19.05
N ASP A 172 -0.63 -3.67 -18.84
CA ASP A 172 -0.85 -2.22 -18.96
C ASP A 172 0.07 -1.44 -18.01
N VAL A 173 0.12 -1.83 -16.72
CA VAL A 173 1.01 -1.21 -15.71
C VAL A 173 2.48 -1.38 -16.07
N CYS A 174 2.93 -2.56 -16.51
CA CYS A 174 4.31 -2.74 -16.97
C CYS A 174 4.64 -1.83 -18.16
N GLY A 175 3.71 -1.66 -19.10
CA GLY A 175 3.86 -0.71 -20.21
C GLY A 175 4.06 0.73 -19.72
N LEU A 176 3.26 1.17 -18.74
CA LEU A 176 3.41 2.50 -18.15
C LEU A 176 4.74 2.66 -17.39
N ILE A 177 5.16 1.65 -16.62
CA ILE A 177 6.44 1.68 -15.90
C ILE A 177 7.61 1.80 -16.87
N LYS A 178 7.58 1.08 -18.00
CA LYS A 178 8.58 1.22 -19.06
C LYS A 178 8.68 2.67 -19.53
N GLU A 179 7.54 3.31 -19.83
CA GLU A 179 7.50 4.70 -20.27
C GLU A 179 7.97 5.68 -19.19
N ILE A 180 7.56 5.49 -17.93
CA ILE A 180 7.99 6.28 -16.78
C ILE A 180 9.52 6.27 -16.66
N ARG A 181 10.13 5.09 -16.79
CA ARG A 181 11.58 4.90 -16.70
C ARG A 181 12.31 5.53 -17.88
N GLU A 182 11.87 5.29 -19.11
CA GLU A 182 12.46 5.86 -20.33
C GLU A 182 12.49 7.40 -20.28
N LYS A 183 11.42 7.99 -19.73
CA LYS A 183 11.27 9.44 -19.56
C LYS A 183 11.82 9.97 -18.21
N ARG A 184 12.33 9.10 -17.33
CA ARG A 184 12.81 9.43 -15.97
C ARG A 184 11.80 10.22 -15.14
N LEU A 185 10.53 9.82 -15.19
CA LEU A 185 9.42 10.53 -14.52
C LEU A 185 9.25 10.17 -13.04
N PHE A 186 10.07 9.25 -12.52
CA PHE A 186 10.09 8.85 -11.11
C PHE A 186 11.46 8.29 -10.76
N ASP A 187 11.91 8.49 -9.52
CA ASP A 187 13.32 8.31 -9.16
C ASP A 187 13.59 7.10 -8.23
N SER A 188 12.55 6.45 -7.69
CA SER A 188 12.65 5.31 -6.74
C SER A 188 12.27 3.97 -7.38
N ASP A 189 13.20 3.36 -8.08
CA ASP A 189 12.99 2.13 -8.86
C ASP A 189 12.57 0.91 -8.02
N GLU A 190 12.99 0.85 -6.76
CA GLU A 190 12.62 -0.18 -5.80
C GLU A 190 11.09 -0.29 -5.60
N MET A 191 10.34 0.80 -5.79
CA MET A 191 8.88 0.82 -5.62
C MET A 191 8.15 -0.07 -6.64
N TYR A 192 8.82 -0.46 -7.73
CA TYR A 192 8.25 -1.35 -8.74
C TYR A 192 8.42 -2.84 -8.40
N LEU A 193 9.30 -3.19 -7.47
CA LEU A 193 9.67 -4.57 -7.15
C LEU A 193 8.49 -5.48 -6.77
N PRO A 194 7.44 -5.04 -6.04
CA PRO A 194 6.29 -5.89 -5.75
C PRO A 194 5.68 -6.50 -7.02
N LEU A 195 5.69 -5.77 -8.15
CA LEU A 195 5.06 -6.22 -9.37
C LEU A 195 5.65 -7.52 -9.93
N ILE A 196 6.91 -7.85 -9.61
CA ILE A 196 7.55 -9.13 -9.96
C ILE A 196 6.75 -10.31 -9.38
N LEU A 197 6.25 -10.18 -8.16
CA LEU A 197 5.44 -11.21 -7.49
C LEU A 197 4.09 -11.39 -8.17
N ALA A 198 3.47 -10.30 -8.63
CA ALA A 198 2.24 -10.36 -9.41
C ALA A 198 2.47 -10.98 -10.79
N ILE A 199 3.56 -10.61 -11.48
CA ILE A 199 3.94 -11.18 -12.77
C ILE A 199 4.16 -12.70 -12.64
N ASN A 200 4.95 -13.14 -11.66
CA ASN A 200 5.20 -14.56 -11.39
C ASN A 200 3.92 -15.35 -11.05
N GLN A 201 2.94 -14.70 -10.44
CA GLN A 201 1.67 -15.33 -10.09
C GLN A 201 0.73 -15.51 -11.29
N TYR A 202 0.66 -14.52 -12.19
CA TYR A 202 -0.39 -14.44 -13.20
C TYR A 202 0.08 -14.67 -14.64
N VAL A 203 1.38 -14.57 -14.93
CA VAL A 203 1.94 -14.74 -16.27
C VAL A 203 2.50 -16.16 -16.42
N SER A 204 1.73 -17.01 -17.10
CA SER A 204 2.10 -18.42 -17.29
C SER A 204 3.17 -18.59 -18.36
N ASP A 205 3.11 -17.80 -19.44
CA ASP A 205 4.09 -17.83 -20.53
C ASP A 205 5.46 -17.35 -20.03
N GLU A 206 6.48 -18.17 -20.22
CA GLU A 206 7.81 -17.92 -19.66
C GLU A 206 8.53 -16.77 -20.37
N ASP A 207 8.43 -16.71 -21.69
CA ASP A 207 9.05 -15.63 -22.48
C ASP A 207 8.43 -14.28 -22.16
N GLU A 208 7.11 -14.21 -22.07
CA GLU A 208 6.39 -13.02 -21.64
C GLU A 208 6.75 -12.64 -20.21
N ARG A 209 6.73 -13.60 -19.28
CA ARG A 209 7.10 -13.37 -17.88
C ARG A 209 8.49 -12.75 -17.77
N ASN A 210 9.47 -13.31 -18.49
CA ASN A 210 10.84 -12.81 -18.50
C ASN A 210 10.92 -11.40 -19.09
N LYS A 211 10.17 -11.11 -20.17
CA LYS A 211 10.10 -9.75 -20.74
C LYS A 211 9.53 -8.73 -19.77
N LEU A 212 8.44 -9.08 -19.06
CA LEU A 212 7.80 -8.17 -18.10
C LEU A 212 8.66 -7.96 -16.86
N ILE A 213 9.30 -9.01 -16.34
CA ILE A 213 10.26 -8.89 -15.24
C ILE A 213 11.39 -7.95 -15.64
N LYS A 214 11.96 -8.08 -16.85
CA LYS A 214 13.03 -7.19 -17.33
C LYS A 214 12.67 -5.70 -17.34
N VAL A 215 11.40 -5.35 -17.54
CA VAL A 215 10.93 -3.95 -17.41
C VAL A 215 11.14 -3.41 -15.99
N ILE A 216 10.98 -4.27 -14.98
CA ILE A 216 11.16 -3.93 -13.57
C ILE A 216 12.63 -3.98 -13.17
N THR A 217 13.38 -4.95 -13.71
CA THR A 217 14.72 -5.31 -13.23
C THR A 217 15.89 -4.69 -13.98
N MET A 218 15.67 -4.19 -15.21
CA MET A 218 16.72 -3.61 -16.06
C MET A 218 17.98 -4.48 -16.19
N ASP A 219 17.77 -5.77 -16.48
CA ASP A 219 18.83 -6.79 -16.63
C ASP A 219 19.58 -7.20 -15.36
N MET A 220 19.19 -6.68 -14.18
CA MET A 220 19.62 -7.25 -12.90
C MET A 220 19.15 -8.73 -12.81
N PRO A 221 20.01 -9.67 -12.36
CA PRO A 221 19.63 -11.06 -12.14
C PRO A 221 18.42 -11.19 -11.21
N ALA A 222 17.50 -12.09 -11.55
CA ALA A 222 16.29 -12.31 -10.76
C ALA A 222 16.60 -12.73 -9.31
N ASP A 223 17.69 -13.49 -9.10
CA ASP A 223 18.13 -13.91 -7.78
C ASP A 223 18.66 -12.75 -6.94
N GLU A 224 19.41 -11.82 -7.55
CA GLU A 224 19.88 -10.60 -6.88
C GLU A 224 18.69 -9.75 -6.43
N ILE A 225 17.61 -9.72 -7.22
CA ILE A 225 16.40 -8.97 -6.87
C ILE A 225 15.56 -9.70 -5.85
N TYR A 226 15.49 -11.02 -5.93
CA TYR A 226 14.84 -11.81 -4.90
C TYR A 226 15.57 -11.60 -3.57
N GLU A 227 16.90 -11.63 -3.54
CA GLU A 227 17.67 -11.21 -2.37
C GLU A 227 17.44 -9.75 -2.01
N LYS A 228 17.37 -8.84 -2.98
CA LYS A 228 17.11 -7.41 -2.75
C LYS A 228 15.73 -7.17 -2.10
N VAL A 229 14.72 -7.92 -2.50
CA VAL A 229 13.35 -7.87 -1.97
C VAL A 229 13.23 -8.59 -0.63
N MET A 230 13.99 -9.67 -0.43
CA MET A 230 13.84 -10.59 0.69
C MET A 230 14.90 -10.41 1.79
N SER A 231 15.98 -9.68 1.52
CA SER A 231 17.01 -9.36 2.51
C SER A 231 16.54 -8.26 3.45
N SER A 232 16.90 -8.41 4.72
CA SER A 232 16.44 -7.53 5.80
C SER A 232 16.84 -6.07 5.60
N GLY A 233 17.97 -5.78 4.93
CA GLY A 233 18.50 -4.41 4.81
C GLY A 233 17.65 -3.47 3.97
N ILE A 234 17.04 -3.94 2.88
CA ILE A 234 16.18 -3.10 2.02
C ILE A 234 14.75 -3.06 2.54
N LEU A 235 14.29 -4.13 3.19
CA LEU A 235 13.02 -4.09 3.92
C LEU A 235 13.12 -3.08 5.09
N GLU A 236 14.24 -3.04 5.81
CA GLU A 236 14.50 -2.08 6.88
C GLU A 236 14.60 -0.64 6.36
N GLN A 237 15.38 -0.40 5.29
CA GLN A 237 15.47 0.91 4.64
C GLN A 237 14.12 1.34 4.03
N GLY A 238 13.40 0.41 3.40
CA GLY A 238 12.08 0.67 2.81
C GLY A 238 11.05 1.05 3.87
N ILE A 239 11.11 0.47 5.07
CA ILE A 239 10.28 0.90 6.21
C ILE A 239 10.62 2.33 6.59
N GLU A 240 11.90 2.63 6.82
CA GLU A 240 12.32 3.97 7.25
C GLU A 240 11.94 5.03 6.21
N GLN A 241 12.29 4.78 4.93
CA GLN A 241 11.95 5.66 3.81
C GLN A 241 10.45 5.78 3.60
N GLY A 242 9.70 4.68 3.60
CA GLY A 242 8.25 4.71 3.40
C GLY A 242 7.50 5.38 4.56
N ILE A 243 8.03 5.30 5.79
CA ILE A 243 7.53 6.07 6.94
C ILE A 243 7.85 7.55 6.77
N GLU A 244 9.11 7.89 6.50
CA GLU A 244 9.58 9.27 6.34
C GLU A 244 8.82 9.99 5.22
N GLN A 245 8.76 9.39 4.03
CA GLN A 245 8.06 9.94 2.87
C GLN A 245 6.56 10.12 3.14
N GLY A 246 5.91 9.17 3.81
CA GLY A 246 4.49 9.30 4.13
C GLY A 246 4.23 10.36 5.21
N ILE A 247 5.14 10.52 6.19
CA ILE A 247 5.07 11.61 7.17
C ILE A 247 5.25 12.97 6.48
N GLU A 248 6.27 13.12 5.62
CA GLU A 248 6.53 14.35 4.88
C GLU A 248 5.32 14.77 4.04
N LEU A 249 4.78 13.83 3.24
CA LEU A 249 3.57 14.06 2.44
C LEU A 249 2.33 14.34 3.32
N GLY A 250 2.25 13.72 4.50
CA GLY A 250 1.18 13.97 5.46
C GLY A 250 1.26 15.37 6.08
N VAL A 251 2.46 15.85 6.40
CA VAL A 251 2.70 17.21 6.88
C VAL A 251 2.34 18.23 5.79
N GLU A 252 2.84 18.04 4.56
CA GLU A 252 2.54 18.93 3.43
C GLU A 252 1.03 19.03 3.17
N ARG A 253 0.33 17.89 3.18
CA ARG A 253 -1.14 17.86 3.09
C ARG A 253 -1.82 18.58 4.26
N GLY A 254 -1.35 18.37 5.48
CA GLY A 254 -1.89 19.01 6.68
C GLY A 254 -1.71 20.53 6.66
N GLU A 255 -0.56 21.01 6.20
CA GLU A 255 -0.27 22.43 5.98
C GLU A 255 -1.20 23.01 4.90
N PHE A 256 -1.39 22.30 3.80
CA PHE A 256 -2.31 22.71 2.74
C PHE A 256 -3.77 22.75 3.21
N ASP A 257 -4.23 21.74 3.96
CA ASP A 257 -5.58 21.71 4.53
C ASP A 257 -5.80 22.83 5.55
N MET A 258 -4.79 23.14 6.36
CA MET A 258 -4.83 24.31 7.25
C MET A 258 -4.90 25.61 6.45
N ALA A 259 -4.11 25.74 5.37
CA ALA A 259 -4.16 26.89 4.49
C ALA A 259 -5.53 27.04 3.82
N LEU A 260 -6.17 25.94 3.41
CA LEU A 260 -7.53 25.95 2.88
C LEU A 260 -8.54 26.40 3.94
N LYS A 261 -8.50 25.87 5.17
CA LYS A 261 -9.38 26.32 6.27
C LYS A 261 -9.15 27.79 6.60
N PHE A 262 -7.90 28.22 6.69
CA PHE A 262 -7.53 29.61 6.93
C PHE A 262 -8.06 30.52 5.82
N SER A 263 -7.96 30.09 4.56
CA SER A 263 -8.46 30.83 3.40
C SER A 263 -10.00 30.96 3.37
N GLN A 264 -10.72 30.10 4.08
CA GLN A 264 -12.18 30.20 4.23
C GLN A 264 -12.56 31.21 5.31
N ILE A 265 -11.73 31.36 6.35
CA ILE A 265 -11.98 32.25 7.49
C ILE A 265 -11.47 33.67 7.22
N PHE A 266 -10.27 33.79 6.66
CA PHE A 266 -9.53 35.06 6.55
C PHE A 266 -9.30 35.53 5.10
N GLY A 267 -9.73 34.74 4.12
CA GLY A 267 -9.57 35.04 2.68
C GLY A 267 -8.33 34.41 2.06
N VAL A 268 -8.38 34.20 0.73
CA VAL A 268 -7.34 33.47 -0.03
C VAL A 268 -6.02 34.22 -0.07
N GLU A 269 -6.06 35.55 -0.21
CA GLU A 269 -4.84 36.37 -0.23
C GLU A 269 -4.04 36.25 1.06
N GLU A 270 -4.71 36.28 2.21
CA GLU A 270 -4.02 36.22 3.50
C GLU A 270 -3.52 34.81 3.82
N ALA A 271 -4.30 33.79 3.44
CA ALA A 271 -3.84 32.40 3.50
C ALA A 271 -2.60 32.17 2.62
N SER A 272 -2.59 32.70 1.40
CA SER A 272 -1.45 32.58 0.48
C SER A 272 -0.17 33.20 1.07
N LYS A 273 -0.26 34.40 1.66
CA LYS A 273 0.90 35.04 2.32
C LYS A 273 1.48 34.23 3.48
N ILE A 274 0.61 33.63 4.31
CA ILE A 274 1.04 32.95 5.54
C ILE A 274 1.55 31.53 5.24
N SER A 275 0.84 30.81 4.36
CA SER A 275 1.15 29.41 4.04
C SER A 275 2.20 29.24 2.94
N GLY A 276 2.42 30.27 2.11
CA GLY A 276 3.31 30.18 0.95
C GLY A 276 2.68 29.51 -0.29
N PHE A 277 1.49 28.91 -0.18
CA PHE A 277 0.76 28.39 -1.33
C PHE A 277 0.22 29.53 -2.21
N SER A 278 0.22 29.33 -3.53
CA SER A 278 -0.34 30.31 -4.46
C SER A 278 -1.86 30.43 -4.31
N ILE A 279 -2.39 31.60 -4.66
CA ILE A 279 -3.84 31.84 -4.70
C ILE A 279 -4.53 30.79 -5.58
N GLU A 280 -3.93 30.45 -6.73
CA GLU A 280 -4.47 29.48 -7.67
C GLU A 280 -4.56 28.06 -7.09
N GLU A 281 -3.53 27.62 -6.34
CA GLU A 281 -3.54 26.32 -5.65
C GLU A 281 -4.68 26.26 -4.61
N LEU A 282 -4.83 27.32 -3.81
CA LEU A 282 -5.87 27.40 -2.78
C LEU A 282 -7.27 27.46 -3.39
N GLU A 283 -7.47 28.17 -4.49
CA GLU A 283 -8.76 28.22 -5.19
C GLU A 283 -9.15 26.88 -5.81
N ARG A 284 -8.19 26.17 -6.44
CA ARG A 284 -8.42 24.80 -6.94
C ARG A 284 -8.77 23.84 -5.80
N GLY A 285 -8.06 23.92 -4.67
CA GLY A 285 -8.32 23.08 -3.50
C GLY A 285 -9.73 23.28 -2.91
N LYS A 286 -10.27 24.52 -2.94
CA LYS A 286 -11.65 24.81 -2.51
C LYS A 286 -12.72 24.16 -3.39
N LEU A 287 -12.43 23.92 -4.67
CA LEU A 287 -13.37 23.31 -5.62
C LEU A 287 -13.47 21.78 -5.44
N ILE A 288 -12.40 21.15 -4.95
CA ILE A 288 -12.30 19.70 -4.75
C ILE A 288 -12.98 19.26 -3.43
N ASN A 289 -12.99 20.14 -2.42
CA ASN A 289 -13.56 19.88 -1.09
C ASN A 289 -15.02 20.36 -0.92
N ARG A 290 -15.77 20.53 -2.02
CA ARG A 290 -17.20 20.91 -2.02
C ARG A 290 -18.12 19.73 -2.27
#